data_AF-A0A965U0C6-F1
#
_entry.id   AF-A0A965U0C6-F1
#
_cell.length_a   1.000
_cell.length_b   1.000
_cell.length_c   1.000
_cell.angle_alpha   90.00
_cell.angle_beta   90.00
_cell.angle_gamma   90.00
#
_symmetry.space_group_name_H-M   'P 1'
#
loop_
_entity.id
_entity.type
_entity.pdbx_description
1 polymer ?
#
loop_
_entity_poly.entity_id
_entity_poly.type
_entity_poly.pdbx_seq_one_letter_code
_entity_poly.pdbx_strand_id
1 'polypeptide(L)'
;MKRIQTLCKKHHLMEISGVDINSSRQSFNCPELLNPTEVHLVESAWALVAHELLVNYKKEWGLFHPKNPKQQLSLEQRISLYGELGKKMDPYNPKTIIEIATQSLEGEF
;
A
#
# COMPACT_ATOMS: atom_id res chain seq x y z
N MET A 1 -5.17 -18.41 6.55
CA MET A 1 -4.24 -17.43 5.97
C MET A 1 -2.81 -17.42 6.55
N LYS A 2 -2.57 -17.70 7.83
CA LYS A 2 -1.23 -17.59 8.49
C LYS A 2 -0.02 -18.12 7.69
N ARG A 3 -0.13 -19.28 7.03
CA ARG A 3 0.98 -19.84 6.23
C ARG A 3 1.43 -18.89 5.11
N ILE A 4 0.49 -18.27 4.39
CA ILE A 4 0.79 -17.34 3.29
C ILE A 4 1.41 -16.06 3.85
N GLN A 5 0.81 -15.48 4.91
CA GLN A 5 1.37 -14.32 5.60
C GLN A 5 2.83 -14.55 6.04
N THR A 6 3.13 -15.72 6.61
CA THR A 6 4.52 -16.08 6.99
C THR A 6 5.45 -16.12 5.78
N LEU A 7 5.01 -16.66 4.64
CA LEU A 7 5.81 -16.70 3.42
C LEU A 7 6.01 -15.30 2.83
N CYS A 8 4.98 -14.46 2.78
CA CYS A 8 5.10 -13.08 2.31
C CYS A 8 6.12 -12.31 3.14
N LYS A 9 6.05 -12.41 4.47
CA LYS A 9 7.04 -11.80 5.38
C LYS A 9 8.45 -12.33 5.13
N LYS A 10 8.62 -13.64 5.00
CA LYS A 10 9.91 -14.28 4.73
C LYS A 10 10.54 -13.83 3.42
N HIS A 11 9.73 -13.57 2.40
CA HIS A 11 10.19 -13.22 1.06
C HIS A 11 10.08 -11.73 0.72
N HIS A 12 9.77 -10.88 1.70
CA HIS A 12 9.58 -9.43 1.51
C HIS A 12 8.56 -9.11 0.41
N LEU A 13 7.43 -9.82 0.44
CA LEU A 13 6.29 -9.58 -0.44
C LEU A 13 5.22 -8.79 0.30
N MET A 14 4.61 -7.84 -0.40
CA MET A 14 3.43 -7.14 0.08
C MET A 14 2.19 -8.03 -0.12
N GLU A 15 1.36 -8.09 0.89
CA GLU A 15 0.08 -8.80 0.84
C GLU A 15 -0.99 -7.86 0.30
N ILE A 16 -1.81 -8.35 -0.63
CA ILE A 16 -2.99 -7.66 -1.13
C ILE A 16 -4.16 -8.65 -1.14
N SER A 17 -5.37 -8.12 -1.03
CA SER A 17 -6.59 -8.90 -1.16
C SER A 17 -7.59 -8.16 -2.03
N GLY A 18 -8.35 -8.92 -2.78
CA GLY A 18 -9.41 -8.45 -3.67
C GLY A 18 -10.28 -9.64 -4.06
N VAL A 19 -11.54 -9.36 -4.37
CA VAL A 19 -12.44 -10.38 -4.90
C VAL A 19 -12.15 -10.54 -6.39
N ASP A 20 -11.92 -11.77 -6.83
CA ASP A 20 -11.79 -12.10 -8.25
C ASP A 20 -13.18 -12.13 -8.91
N ILE A 21 -13.56 -11.03 -9.56
CA ILE A 21 -14.89 -10.84 -10.14
C ILE A 21 -14.95 -11.46 -11.54
N ASN A 22 -15.65 -12.59 -11.65
CA ASN A 22 -15.76 -13.35 -12.90
C ASN A 22 -17.18 -13.37 -13.48
N SER A 23 -18.14 -12.69 -12.85
CA SER A 23 -19.51 -12.56 -13.37
C SER A 23 -20.20 -11.26 -12.92
N SER A 24 -21.15 -10.78 -13.73
CA SER A 24 -21.84 -9.51 -13.50
C SER A 24 -22.76 -9.49 -12.27
N ARG A 25 -23.14 -10.67 -11.74
CA ARG A 25 -23.98 -10.80 -10.54
C ARG A 25 -23.19 -11.20 -9.29
N GLN A 26 -21.87 -11.31 -9.39
CA GLN A 26 -21.04 -11.67 -8.24
C GLN A 26 -21.05 -10.57 -7.18
N SER A 27 -21.01 -10.98 -5.91
CA SER A 27 -20.84 -10.04 -4.80
C SER A 27 -19.45 -9.43 -4.84
N PHE A 28 -19.38 -8.12 -4.63
CA PHE A 28 -18.13 -7.37 -4.48
C PHE A 28 -17.63 -7.31 -3.02
N ASN A 29 -18.43 -7.82 -2.07
CA ASN A 29 -18.02 -7.88 -0.67
C ASN A 29 -16.92 -8.92 -0.46
N CYS A 30 -15.92 -8.57 0.35
CA CYS A 30 -14.88 -9.47 0.84
C CYS A 30 -15.00 -9.60 2.37
N PRO A 31 -15.83 -10.53 2.88
CA PRO A 31 -16.02 -10.69 4.33
C PRO A 31 -14.73 -11.08 5.05
N GLU A 32 -13.76 -11.66 4.35
CA GLU A 32 -12.43 -11.97 4.88
C GLU A 32 -11.73 -10.71 5.42
N LEU A 33 -11.90 -9.54 4.80
CA LEU A 33 -11.31 -8.28 5.29
C LEU A 33 -11.86 -7.85 6.67
N LEU A 34 -12.97 -8.43 7.13
CA LEU A 34 -13.53 -8.17 8.46
C LEU A 34 -12.82 -8.98 9.56
N ASN A 35 -12.03 -9.98 9.20
CA ASN A 35 -11.26 -10.78 10.15
C ASN A 35 -10.15 -9.91 10.78
N PRO A 36 -10.02 -9.86 12.11
CA PRO A 36 -8.98 -9.07 12.77
C PRO A 36 -7.55 -9.40 12.32
N THR A 37 -7.31 -10.63 11.84
CA THR A 37 -5.99 -11.04 11.33
C THR A 37 -5.70 -10.61 9.89
N GLU A 38 -6.69 -10.02 9.22
CA GLU A 38 -6.68 -9.65 7.79
C GLU A 38 -6.94 -8.15 7.58
N VAL A 39 -7.27 -7.40 8.65
CA VAL A 39 -7.55 -5.95 8.59
C VAL A 39 -6.38 -5.11 8.02
N HIS A 40 -5.13 -5.58 8.17
CA HIS A 40 -3.94 -4.94 7.60
C HIS A 40 -3.98 -4.85 6.05
N LEU A 41 -4.80 -5.68 5.40
CA LEU A 41 -4.96 -5.67 3.95
C LEU A 41 -5.71 -4.41 3.47
N VAL A 42 -6.50 -3.76 4.33
CA VAL A 42 -7.13 -2.46 4.04
C VAL A 42 -6.06 -1.37 3.93
N GLU A 43 -5.08 -1.36 4.85
CA GLU A 43 -3.93 -0.46 4.77
C GLU A 43 -3.08 -0.76 3.54
N SER A 44 -2.88 -2.04 3.23
CA SER A 44 -2.14 -2.47 2.04
C SER A 44 -2.81 -2.00 0.75
N ALA A 45 -4.15 -1.99 0.67
CA ALA A 45 -4.86 -1.44 -0.47
C ALA A 45 -4.59 0.06 -0.66
N TRP A 46 -4.63 0.86 0.41
CA TRP A 46 -4.26 2.28 0.34
C TRP A 46 -2.79 2.49 -0.05
N ALA A 47 -1.90 1.65 0.48
CA ALA A 47 -0.48 1.69 0.16
C ALA A 47 -0.21 1.38 -1.32
N LEU A 48 -0.98 0.47 -1.91
CA LEU A 48 -0.90 0.15 -3.34
C LEU A 48 -1.31 1.36 -4.20
N VAL A 49 -2.43 2.02 -3.88
CA VAL A 49 -2.86 3.24 -4.58
C VAL A 49 -1.78 4.33 -4.50
N ALA A 50 -1.23 4.55 -3.30
CA ALA A 50 -0.13 5.49 -3.12
C ALA A 50 1.10 5.12 -3.95
N HIS A 51 1.48 3.85 -3.95
CA HIS A 51 2.61 3.34 -4.71
C HIS A 51 2.48 3.63 -6.21
N GLU A 52 1.32 3.33 -6.80
CA GLU A 52 1.07 3.54 -8.24
C GLU A 52 1.16 5.01 -8.63
N LEU A 53 0.57 5.90 -7.83
CA LEU A 53 0.61 7.35 -8.07
C LEU A 53 2.02 7.92 -7.93
N LEU A 54 2.75 7.53 -6.87
CA LEU A 54 4.06 8.10 -6.56
C LEU A 54 5.15 7.59 -7.53
N VAL A 55 5.10 6.33 -7.97
CA VAL A 55 6.05 5.80 -8.97
C VAL A 55 5.92 6.51 -10.31
N ASN A 56 4.70 6.86 -10.70
CA ASN A 56 4.45 7.61 -11.93
C ASN A 56 5.05 9.02 -11.88
N TYR A 57 5.16 9.62 -10.69
CA TYR A 57 5.82 10.90 -10.49
C TYR A 57 7.35 10.76 -10.40
N LYS A 58 7.85 9.90 -9.50
CA LYS A 58 9.27 9.64 -9.28
C LYS A 58 9.48 8.15 -8.99
N LYS A 59 10.13 7.44 -9.92
CA LYS A 59 10.35 5.97 -9.83
C LYS A 59 10.99 5.52 -8.51
N GLU A 60 11.86 6.36 -7.95
CA GLU A 60 12.54 6.09 -6.68
C GLU A 60 11.57 6.04 -5.49
N TRP A 61 10.41 6.67 -5.59
CA TRP A 61 9.36 6.61 -4.58
C TRP A 61 8.48 5.34 -4.70
N GLY A 62 8.93 4.31 -5.41
CA GLY A 62 8.28 3.01 -5.37
C GLY A 62 8.57 2.26 -4.08
N LEU A 63 7.56 1.59 -3.49
CA LEU A 63 7.69 0.77 -2.28
C LEU A 63 8.89 -0.18 -2.32
N PHE A 64 9.13 -0.79 -3.49
CA PHE A 64 10.19 -1.79 -3.70
C PHE A 64 11.44 -1.24 -4.37
N HIS A 65 11.51 0.06 -4.65
CA HIS A 65 12.66 0.62 -5.34
C HIS A 65 13.90 0.55 -4.42
N PRO A 66 15.06 0.07 -4.89
CA PRO A 66 16.25 -0.04 -4.05
C PRO A 66 16.75 1.31 -3.54
N LYS A 67 16.48 2.40 -4.26
CA LYS A 67 16.79 3.78 -3.83
C LYS A 67 15.61 4.50 -3.18
N ASN A 68 14.66 3.77 -2.59
CA ASN A 68 13.56 4.42 -1.90
C ASN A 68 14.08 5.37 -0.80
N PRO A 69 13.56 6.61 -0.65
CA PRO A 69 14.01 7.54 0.39
C PRO A 69 13.90 6.98 1.82
N LYS A 70 13.06 5.95 2.01
CA LYS A 70 12.86 5.23 3.26
C LYS A 70 13.31 3.76 3.16
N GLN A 71 14.30 3.45 2.32
CA GLN A 71 14.86 2.10 2.12
C GLN A 71 15.38 1.44 3.41
N GLN A 72 15.75 2.24 4.41
CA GLN A 72 16.18 1.79 5.74
C GLN A 72 15.03 1.23 6.58
N LEU A 73 13.78 1.53 6.23
CA LEU A 73 12.60 0.98 6.89
C LEU A 73 12.29 -0.43 6.39
N SER A 74 11.70 -1.26 7.26
CA SER A 74 11.17 -2.55 6.83
C SER A 74 10.09 -2.37 5.76
N LEU A 75 9.81 -3.43 4.99
CA LEU A 75 8.72 -3.37 4.01
C LEU A 75 7.37 -3.06 4.68
N GLU A 76 7.10 -3.65 5.84
CA GLU A 76 5.88 -3.41 6.62
C GLU A 76 5.75 -1.93 7.04
N GLN A 77 6.83 -1.31 7.52
CA GLN A 77 6.85 0.12 7.85
C GLN A 77 6.61 1.01 6.63
N ARG A 78 7.18 0.64 5.47
CA ARG A 78 6.93 1.37 4.22
C ARG A 78 5.49 1.22 3.76
N ILE A 79 4.90 0.02 3.84
CA ILE A 79 3.49 -0.20 3.51
C ILE A 79 2.61 0.68 4.39
N SER A 80 2.85 0.73 5.71
CA SER A 80 2.05 1.58 6.60
C SER A 80 2.20 3.07 6.27
N LEU A 81 3.42 3.56 6.03
CA LEU A 81 3.65 4.93 5.58
C LEU A 81 2.87 5.26 4.29
N TYR A 82 2.93 4.38 3.29
CA TYR A 82 2.24 4.61 2.01
C TYR A 82 0.73 4.49 2.17
N GLY A 83 0.25 3.61 3.06
CA GLY A 83 -1.15 3.52 3.44
C GLY A 83 -1.67 4.84 4.01
N GLU A 84 -0.91 5.47 4.90
CA GLU A 84 -1.26 6.79 5.44
C GLU A 84 -1.22 7.90 4.39
N LEU A 85 -0.25 7.89 3.47
CA LEU A 85 -0.22 8.83 2.36
C LEU A 85 -1.45 8.68 1.45
N GLY A 86 -1.82 7.44 1.13
CA GLY A 86 -3.02 7.14 0.34
C GLY A 86 -4.29 7.64 1.03
N LYS A 87 -4.47 7.36 2.33
CA LYS A 87 -5.64 7.82 3.09
C LYS A 87 -5.75 9.35 3.18
N LYS A 88 -4.62 10.06 3.19
CA LYS A 88 -4.58 11.54 3.31
C LYS A 88 -4.78 12.27 1.98
N MET A 89 -4.65 11.58 0.84
CA MET A 89 -4.83 12.23 -0.45
C MET A 89 -6.29 12.67 -0.64
N ASP A 90 -6.49 13.75 -1.39
CA ASP A 90 -7.82 14.13 -1.84
C ASP A 90 -8.33 13.08 -2.86
N PRO A 91 -9.43 12.35 -2.58
CA PRO A 91 -9.97 11.35 -3.50
C PRO A 91 -10.49 11.96 -4.82
N TYR A 92 -10.79 13.27 -4.84
CA TYR A 92 -11.21 13.98 -6.05
C TYR A 92 -10.05 14.67 -6.78
N ASN A 93 -8.88 14.76 -6.14
CA ASN A 93 -7.64 15.25 -6.74
C ASN A 93 -6.43 14.42 -6.27
N PRO A 94 -6.24 13.19 -6.80
CA PRO A 94 -5.22 12.27 -6.30
C PRO A 94 -3.77 12.78 -6.41
N LYS A 95 -3.51 13.79 -7.25
CA LYS A 95 -2.17 14.39 -7.39
C LYS A 95 -1.70 15.09 -6.12
N THR A 96 -2.60 15.46 -5.22
CA THR A 96 -2.27 16.02 -3.89
C THR A 96 -1.35 15.10 -3.09
N ILE A 97 -1.37 13.78 -3.36
CA ILE A 97 -0.45 12.83 -2.74
C ILE A 97 1.03 13.18 -2.97
N ILE A 98 1.38 13.80 -4.09
CA ILE A 98 2.78 14.17 -4.42
C ILE A 98 3.28 15.22 -3.42
N GLU A 99 2.47 16.22 -3.11
CA GLU A 99 2.80 17.28 -2.14
C GLU A 99 2.94 16.69 -0.73
N ILE A 100 1.99 15.84 -0.32
CA ILE A 100 2.00 15.16 0.98
C ILE A 100 3.23 14.24 1.10
N ALA A 101 3.53 13.50 0.04
CA ALA A 101 4.66 12.57 0.00
C ALA A 101 6.01 13.29 -0.03
N THR A 102 6.11 14.47 -0.65
CA THR A 102 7.34 15.27 -0.65
C THR A 102 7.77 15.59 0.78
N GLN A 103 6.84 16.06 1.61
CA GLN A 103 7.11 16.35 3.02
C GLN A 103 7.51 15.10 3.81
N SER A 104 6.88 13.96 3.54
CA SER A 104 7.08 12.72 4.31
C SER A 104 8.32 11.91 3.86
N LEU A 105 8.60 11.88 2.56
CA LEU A 105 9.66 11.06 1.97
C LEU A 105 11.00 11.81 1.88
N GLU A 106 10.98 13.12 1.66
CA GLU A 106 12.18 13.94 1.49
C GLU A 106 12.50 14.80 2.72
N GLY A 107 11.58 14.93 3.68
CA GLY A 107 11.85 15.58 4.96
C GLY A 107 12.90 14.83 5.78
N GLU A 108 13.94 15.56 6.20
CA GLU A 108 14.87 15.15 7.26
C GLU A 108 14.14 15.13 8.61
N PHE A 109 14.35 14.07 9.39
CA PHE A 109 13.88 14.00 10.79
C PHE A 109 14.89 14.71 11.70
#